data_AF-A0A1W9LJK6-F1
#
_entry.id   AF-A0A1W9LJK6-F1
#
_cell.length_a   1.000
_cell.length_b   1.000
_cell.length_c   1.000
_cell.angle_alpha   90.00
_cell.angle_beta   90.00
_cell.angle_gamma   90.00
#
_symmetry.space_group_name_H-M   'P 1'
#
loop_
_entity.id
_entity.type
_entity.pdbx_description
1 polymer ?
#
loop_
_entity_poly.entity_id
_entity_poly.type
_entity_poly.pdbx_seq_one_letter_code
_entity_poly.pdbx_strand_id
1 'polypeptide(L)'
;FTITGRGTVATGRIERGKVKTGDAVELVGIQETRKSVVTSVEMFRKILDEAQAGDNVGVLLRGVEKDQIERGQVIAAPGTITPHKKFKAQVYILTKEEGGRHTPFFQGYRPQFYFRTTDVTGVVNLPKGVEMTMPGDHVEIVGELIAPIAMEKELRFAIREGGHTVGSGVISEIIE
;
A
#
# COMPACT_ATOMS: atom_id res chain seq x y z
N PHE A 1 12.85 -0.52 12.89
CA PHE A 1 13.43 -1.04 14.16
C PHE A 1 13.79 0.15 15.05
N THR A 2 13.96 -0.06 16.35
CA THR A 2 14.19 1.05 17.30
C THR A 2 15.68 1.18 17.60
N ILE A 3 16.17 2.41 17.61
CA ILE A 3 17.49 2.75 18.13
C ILE A 3 17.29 3.34 19.52
N THR A 4 17.76 2.61 20.55
CA THR A 4 17.67 3.03 21.95
C THR A 4 18.19 4.45 22.13
N GLY A 5 17.36 5.34 22.67
CA GLY A 5 17.71 6.74 22.91
C GLY A 5 17.66 7.68 21.70
N ARG A 6 17.32 7.20 20.49
CA ARG A 6 17.21 8.05 19.27
C ARG A 6 15.83 8.05 18.63
N GLY A 7 15.14 6.91 18.60
CA GLY A 7 13.79 6.78 18.01
C GLY A 7 13.65 5.55 17.11
N THR A 8 12.61 5.56 16.27
CA THR A 8 12.30 4.44 15.37
C THR A 8 12.78 4.73 13.94
N VAL A 9 13.50 3.77 13.36
CA VAL A 9 13.94 3.79 11.97
C VAL A 9 12.97 2.96 11.13
N ALA A 10 12.38 3.62 10.14
CA ALA A 10 11.59 2.98 9.09
C ALA A 10 12.47 2.75 7.86
N THR A 11 12.44 1.54 7.29
CA THR A 11 13.23 1.21 6.10
C THR A 11 12.35 1.03 4.89
N GLY A 12 12.77 1.55 3.74
CA GLY A 12 12.03 1.38 2.50
C GLY A 12 12.79 1.91 1.29
N ARG A 13 12.24 1.65 0.11
CA ARG A 13 12.66 2.31 -1.12
C ARG A 13 11.84 3.58 -1.32
N ILE A 14 12.49 4.70 -1.62
CA ILE A 14 11.78 5.93 -1.95
C ILE A 14 11.13 5.75 -3.33
N GLU A 15 9.80 5.77 -3.37
CA GLU A 15 9.01 5.58 -4.59
C GLU A 15 9.09 6.81 -5.50
N ARG A 16 8.98 8.01 -4.92
CA ARG A 16 9.00 9.30 -5.64
C ARG A 16 9.47 10.43 -4.73
N GLY A 17 9.92 11.52 -5.34
CA GLY A 17 10.35 12.72 -4.64
C GLY A 17 11.72 12.58 -3.96
N LYS A 18 11.91 13.39 -2.90
CA LYS A 18 13.12 13.45 -2.09
C LYS A 18 12.75 13.63 -0.62
N VAL A 19 13.65 13.24 0.27
CA VAL A 19 13.53 13.45 1.72
C VAL A 19 14.87 13.89 2.28
N LYS A 20 14.87 14.89 3.16
CA LYS A 20 16.06 15.36 3.88
C LYS A 20 15.82 15.41 5.38
N THR A 21 16.91 15.48 6.12
CA THR A 21 16.84 15.71 7.56
C THR A 21 16.14 17.05 7.85
N GLY A 22 15.19 17.04 8.78
CA GLY A 22 14.36 18.19 9.15
C GLY A 22 13.01 18.25 8.45
N ASP A 23 12.76 17.44 7.42
CA ASP A 23 11.47 17.44 6.73
C ASP A 23 10.34 16.95 7.65
N ALA A 24 9.20 17.65 7.60
CA ALA A 24 7.96 17.18 8.16
C ALA A 24 7.36 16.09 7.26
N VAL A 25 6.85 15.01 7.86
CA VAL A 25 6.28 13.86 7.15
C VAL A 25 5.02 13.34 7.85
N GLU A 26 4.22 12.61 7.11
CA GLU A 26 3.06 11.87 7.61
C GLU A 26 3.26 10.36 7.43
N LEU A 27 2.87 9.59 8.45
CA LEU A 27 2.70 8.15 8.41
C LEU A 27 1.25 7.86 8.05
N VAL A 28 1.02 7.33 6.85
CA VAL A 28 -0.33 7.21 6.27
C VAL A 28 -0.68 5.73 6.03
N GLY A 29 -1.90 5.36 6.40
CA GLY A 29 -2.48 4.03 6.22
C GLY A 29 -2.45 3.17 7.49
N ILE A 30 -3.25 2.11 7.50
CA ILE A 30 -3.51 1.11 8.54
C ILE A 30 -4.05 1.68 9.86
N GLN A 31 -3.33 2.63 10.43
CA GLN A 31 -3.66 3.38 11.64
C GLN A 31 -4.04 4.83 11.29
N GLU A 32 -4.39 5.62 12.31
CA GLU A 32 -4.63 7.06 12.17
C GLU A 32 -3.36 7.77 11.66
N THR A 33 -3.53 8.71 10.73
CA THR A 33 -2.42 9.47 10.16
C THR A 33 -1.68 10.24 11.26
N ARG A 34 -0.37 10.03 11.33
CA ARG A 34 0.49 10.68 12.34
C ARG A 34 1.53 11.55 11.67
N LYS A 35 1.74 12.75 12.21
CA LYS A 35 2.82 13.66 11.80
C LYS A 35 4.10 13.32 12.56
N SER A 36 5.23 13.41 11.87
CA SER A 36 6.56 13.30 12.45
C SER A 36 7.54 14.21 11.70
N VAL A 37 8.79 14.22 12.15
CA VAL A 37 9.90 14.94 11.52
C VAL A 37 11.03 13.95 11.30
N VAL A 38 11.61 13.96 10.10
CA VAL A 38 12.80 13.17 9.76
C VAL A 38 14.00 13.75 10.50
N THR A 39 14.68 12.94 11.30
CA THR A 39 15.86 13.38 12.06
C THR A 39 17.17 12.84 11.54
N SER A 40 17.14 11.81 10.70
CA SER A 40 18.29 11.26 10.00
C SER A 40 17.80 10.43 8.82
N VAL A 41 18.57 10.44 7.73
CA VAL A 41 18.40 9.56 6.57
C VAL A 41 19.69 8.76 6.40
N GLU A 42 19.59 7.44 6.35
CA GLU A 42 20.74 6.55 6.33
C GLU A 42 20.66 5.53 5.19
N MET A 43 21.78 5.29 4.51
CA MET A 43 21.93 4.24 3.51
C MET A 43 23.24 3.48 3.77
N PHE A 44 23.18 2.15 3.91
CA PHE A 44 24.36 1.29 4.13
C PHE A 44 25.31 1.80 5.25
N ARG A 45 24.74 2.20 6.40
CA ARG A 45 25.48 2.76 7.56
C ARG A 45 26.15 4.12 7.32
N LYS A 46 25.79 4.83 6.25
CA LYS A 46 26.19 6.20 5.99
C LYS A 46 25.00 7.13 6.19
N ILE A 47 25.21 8.24 6.90
CA ILE A 47 24.24 9.32 7.02
C ILE A 47 24.30 10.13 5.72
N LEU A 48 23.13 10.48 5.20
CA LEU A 48 22.96 11.29 4.00
C LEU A 48 22.29 12.63 4.37
N ASP A 49 22.64 13.69 3.65
CA ASP A 49 21.96 14.99 3.79
C ASP A 49 20.54 14.93 3.21
N GLU A 50 20.40 14.29 2.05
CA GLU A 50 19.12 13.98 1.40
C GLU A 50 19.17 12.60 0.73
N ALA A 51 18.00 12.02 0.47
CA ALA A 51 17.82 10.84 -0.37
C ALA A 51 16.68 11.07 -1.36
N GLN A 52 16.70 10.33 -2.46
CA GLN A 52 15.79 10.53 -3.58
C GLN A 52 15.15 9.24 -4.09
N ALA A 53 14.18 9.37 -4.99
CA ALA A 53 13.51 8.24 -5.64
C ALA A 53 14.51 7.18 -6.15
N GLY A 54 14.24 5.92 -5.81
CA GLY A 54 15.10 4.77 -6.13
C GLY A 54 16.03 4.33 -4.99
N ASP A 55 16.34 5.22 -4.06
CA ASP A 55 17.22 4.93 -2.92
C ASP A 55 16.54 4.00 -1.91
N ASN A 56 17.30 3.02 -1.38
CA ASN A 56 16.86 2.18 -0.27
C ASN A 56 17.47 2.74 1.03
N VAL A 57 16.64 3.34 1.87
CA VAL A 57 17.10 4.10 3.04
C VAL A 57 16.42 3.64 4.33
N GLY A 58 17.07 3.93 5.45
CA GLY A 58 16.45 4.03 6.76
C GLY A 58 16.16 5.51 7.07
N VAL A 59 14.95 5.81 7.50
CA VAL A 59 14.50 7.14 7.92
C VAL A 59 14.24 7.09 9.41
N LEU A 60 14.99 7.87 10.19
CA LEU A 60 14.76 8.02 11.63
C LEU A 60 13.67 9.07 11.86
N LEU A 61 12.64 8.68 12.61
CA LEU A 61 11.45 9.49 12.84
C LEU A 61 11.40 9.98 14.28
N ARG A 62 11.17 11.28 14.46
CA ARG A 62 11.03 11.90 15.79
C ARG A 62 9.74 11.48 16.46
N GLY A 63 9.85 11.01 17.71
CA GLY A 63 8.69 10.76 18.58
C GLY A 63 7.76 9.66 18.07
N VAL A 64 8.24 8.79 17.20
CA VAL A 64 7.50 7.61 16.71
C VAL A 64 8.06 6.38 17.41
N GLU A 65 7.19 5.70 18.14
CA GLU A 65 7.50 4.43 18.79
C GLU A 65 7.32 3.26 17.81
N LYS A 66 7.83 2.07 18.18
CA LYS A 66 7.87 0.92 17.29
C LYS A 66 6.48 0.38 16.92
N ASP A 67 5.53 0.48 17.85
CA ASP A 67 4.13 0.07 17.72
C ASP A 67 3.26 1.10 16.97
N GLN A 68 3.75 2.34 16.87
CA GLN A 68 3.10 3.44 16.14
C GLN A 68 3.47 3.49 14.66
N ILE A 69 4.30 2.55 14.19
CA ILE A 69 4.64 2.41 12.79
C ILE A 69 4.73 0.93 12.40
N GLU A 70 4.08 0.58 11.31
CA GLU A 70 4.07 -0.79 10.82
C GLU A 70 4.28 -0.89 9.31
N ARG A 71 4.65 -2.09 8.86
CA ARG A 71 4.82 -2.39 7.44
C ARG A 71 3.47 -2.26 6.73
N GLY A 72 3.46 -1.54 5.61
CA GLY A 72 2.25 -1.24 4.85
C GLY A 72 1.81 0.20 4.92
N GLN A 73 2.25 0.93 5.95
CA GLN A 73 2.15 2.39 5.95
C GLN A 73 3.14 2.99 4.96
N VAL A 74 2.86 4.22 4.53
CA VAL A 74 3.78 5.03 3.74
C VAL A 74 4.24 6.25 4.54
N ILE A 75 5.48 6.67 4.32
CA ILE A 75 5.99 7.96 4.77
C ILE A 75 5.84 8.92 3.61
N ALA A 76 5.04 9.96 3.78
CA ALA A 76 4.72 10.91 2.72
C ALA A 76 4.90 12.35 3.16
N ALA A 77 5.04 13.26 2.20
CA ALA A 77 4.94 14.68 2.48
C ALA A 77 3.51 15.00 2.98
N PRO A 78 3.34 15.89 3.98
CA PRO A 78 2.04 16.11 4.61
C PRO A 78 0.95 16.51 3.61
N GLY A 79 -0.21 15.86 3.70
CA GLY A 79 -1.38 16.14 2.87
C GLY A 79 -1.28 15.72 1.40
N THR A 80 -0.21 15.02 1.00
CA THR A 80 -0.01 14.60 -0.41
C THR A 80 -0.65 13.26 -0.76
N ILE A 81 -1.00 12.44 0.24
CA ILE A 81 -1.72 11.19 0.06
C ILE A 81 -2.57 10.94 1.30
N THR A 82 -3.78 10.43 1.10
CA THR A 82 -4.73 10.15 2.18
C THR A 82 -5.06 8.65 2.25
N PRO A 83 -5.44 8.16 3.44
CA PRO A 83 -5.81 6.77 3.62
C PRO A 83 -7.29 6.55 3.25
N HIS A 84 -7.57 5.48 2.50
CA HIS A 84 -8.90 5.16 1.95
C HIS A 84 -9.25 3.68 2.17
N LYS A 85 -10.55 3.36 2.23
CA LYS A 85 -11.05 1.99 2.36
C LYS A 85 -11.82 1.53 1.13
N LYS A 86 -12.40 2.45 0.36
CA LYS A 86 -13.28 2.12 -0.74
C LYS A 86 -12.82 2.76 -2.04
N PHE A 87 -12.68 1.93 -3.07
CA PHE A 87 -12.17 2.35 -4.36
C PHE A 87 -12.83 1.58 -5.50
N LYS A 88 -12.83 2.17 -6.69
CA LYS A 88 -13.07 1.45 -7.94
C LYS A 88 -11.74 1.08 -8.58
N ALA A 89 -11.71 -0.07 -9.23
CA ALA A 89 -10.54 -0.52 -9.96
C ALA A 89 -10.91 -1.30 -11.21
N GLN A 90 -10.04 -1.19 -12.21
CA GLN A 90 -10.02 -2.09 -13.35
C GLN A 90 -9.07 -3.24 -13.01
N VAL A 91 -9.58 -4.48 -13.08
CA VAL A 91 -8.80 -5.67 -12.71
C VAL A 91 -8.80 -6.68 -13.84
N TYR A 92 -7.64 -7.31 -14.01
CA TYR A 92 -7.45 -8.51 -14.83
C TYR A 92 -7.31 -9.71 -13.91
N ILE A 93 -8.10 -10.75 -14.13
CA ILE A 93 -8.04 -11.99 -13.36
C ILE A 93 -7.13 -12.96 -14.08
N LEU A 94 -6.08 -13.42 -13.41
CA LEU A 94 -5.09 -14.31 -14.02
C LEU A 94 -5.73 -15.64 -14.41
N THR A 95 -5.36 -16.15 -15.59
CA THR A 95 -5.74 -17.49 -16.03
C THR A 95 -5.06 -18.56 -15.19
N LYS A 96 -5.49 -19.81 -15.35
CA LYS A 96 -4.84 -20.97 -14.74
C LYS A 96 -3.37 -21.08 -15.19
N GLU A 97 -3.10 -20.83 -16.46
CA GLU A 97 -1.76 -20.92 -17.07
C GLU A 97 -0.81 -19.85 -16.53
N GLU A 98 -1.35 -18.70 -16.12
CA GLU A 98 -0.63 -17.62 -15.44
C GLU A 98 -0.45 -17.86 -13.93
N GLY A 99 -0.90 -19.02 -13.41
CA GLY A 99 -0.84 -19.37 -11.99
C GLY A 99 -1.98 -18.78 -11.15
N GLY A 100 -3.04 -18.30 -11.80
CA GLY A 100 -4.24 -17.77 -11.18
C GLY A 100 -5.25 -18.85 -10.75
N ARG A 101 -6.53 -18.49 -10.78
CA ARG A 101 -7.60 -19.38 -10.34
C ARG A 101 -7.97 -20.40 -11.40
N HIS A 102 -8.47 -21.56 -10.95
CA HIS A 102 -9.09 -22.57 -11.81
C HIS A 102 -10.60 -22.34 -12.00
N THR A 103 -11.22 -21.66 -11.05
CA THR A 103 -12.68 -21.48 -10.96
C THR A 103 -13.02 -19.99 -10.83
N PRO A 104 -14.24 -19.59 -11.26
CA PRO A 104 -14.69 -18.23 -11.05
C PRO A 104 -14.74 -17.83 -9.58
N PHE A 105 -14.87 -16.53 -9.34
CA PHE A 105 -15.33 -16.00 -8.06
C PHE A 105 -16.61 -15.18 -8.26
N PHE A 106 -17.35 -15.00 -7.16
CA PHE A 106 -18.67 -14.40 -7.15
C PHE A 106 -18.67 -13.10 -6.34
N GLN A 107 -19.80 -12.39 -6.38
CA GLN A 107 -20.09 -11.27 -5.49
C GLN A 107 -19.72 -11.57 -4.03
N GLY A 108 -19.03 -10.65 -3.37
CA GLY A 108 -18.64 -10.80 -1.97
C GLY A 108 -17.39 -11.63 -1.73
N TYR A 109 -16.65 -11.98 -2.79
CA TYR A 109 -15.32 -12.60 -2.71
C TYR A 109 -14.39 -11.79 -1.80
N ARG A 110 -13.63 -12.47 -0.92
CA ARG A 110 -12.79 -11.84 0.12
C ARG A 110 -11.30 -12.17 0.01
N PRO A 111 -10.60 -11.66 -1.02
CA PRO A 111 -9.16 -11.87 -1.17
C PRO A 111 -8.33 -10.93 -0.29
N GLN A 112 -7.02 -11.09 -0.36
CA GLN A 112 -6.05 -10.09 0.07
C GLN A 112 -5.68 -9.18 -1.11
N PHE A 113 -5.65 -7.88 -0.87
CA PHE A 113 -5.15 -6.88 -1.80
C PHE A 113 -3.74 -6.49 -1.39
N TYR A 114 -2.79 -6.70 -2.29
CA TYR A 114 -1.40 -6.33 -2.07
C TYR A 114 -1.12 -4.92 -2.61
N PHE A 115 -1.02 -3.96 -1.71
CA PHE A 115 -0.63 -2.59 -2.00
C PHE A 115 0.79 -2.35 -1.52
N ARG A 116 1.71 -2.09 -2.46
CA ARG A 116 3.14 -1.81 -2.22
C ARG A 116 3.86 -2.87 -1.37
N THR A 117 3.68 -2.84 -0.06
CA THR A 117 4.39 -3.67 0.92
C THR A 117 3.46 -4.45 1.85
N THR A 118 2.13 -4.32 1.72
CA THR A 118 1.16 -4.94 2.63
C THR A 118 0.03 -5.66 1.90
N ASP A 119 -0.40 -6.77 2.50
CA ASP A 119 -1.59 -7.52 2.16
C ASP A 119 -2.72 -7.09 3.09
N VAL A 120 -3.84 -6.60 2.52
CA VAL A 120 -5.00 -6.17 3.29
C VAL A 120 -6.22 -6.91 2.78
N THR A 121 -6.94 -7.57 3.68
CA THR A 121 -8.18 -8.26 3.29
C THR A 121 -9.21 -7.23 2.86
N GLY A 122 -9.93 -7.52 1.78
CA GLY A 122 -11.04 -6.70 1.34
C GLY A 122 -12.15 -7.54 0.75
N VAL A 123 -13.28 -6.90 0.48
CA VAL A 123 -14.43 -7.49 -0.20
C VAL A 123 -14.48 -6.95 -1.62
N VAL A 124 -14.64 -7.85 -2.60
CA VAL A 124 -14.88 -7.50 -4.00
C VAL A 124 -16.38 -7.44 -4.24
N ASN A 125 -16.84 -6.28 -4.69
CA ASN A 125 -18.19 -6.09 -5.19
C ASN A 125 -18.14 -5.93 -6.72
N LEU A 126 -18.87 -6.79 -7.41
CA LEU A 126 -19.03 -6.79 -8.85
C LEU A 126 -20.11 -5.77 -9.29
N PRO A 127 -20.07 -5.29 -10.55
CA PRO A 127 -21.10 -4.42 -11.08
C PRO A 127 -22.48 -5.09 -11.10
N LYS A 128 -23.54 -4.27 -11.08
CA LYS A 128 -24.92 -4.78 -11.19
C LYS A 128 -25.07 -5.61 -12.47
N GLY A 129 -25.63 -6.82 -12.34
CA GLY A 129 -25.83 -7.76 -13.44
C GLY A 129 -24.64 -8.68 -13.74
N VAL A 130 -23.49 -8.49 -13.07
CA VAL A 130 -22.35 -9.40 -13.13
C VAL A 130 -22.37 -10.31 -11.91
N GLU A 131 -22.72 -11.58 -12.11
CA GLU A 131 -22.83 -12.55 -11.01
C GLU A 131 -21.47 -13.17 -10.64
N MET A 132 -20.61 -13.35 -11.63
CA MET A 132 -19.30 -13.98 -11.47
C MET A 132 -18.27 -13.44 -12.45
N THR A 133 -16.98 -13.62 -12.12
CA THR A 133 -15.84 -13.30 -12.99
C THR A 133 -15.01 -14.55 -13.22
N MET A 134 -14.66 -14.82 -14.47
CA MET A 134 -13.85 -15.96 -14.89
C MET A 134 -12.34 -15.62 -14.88
N PRO A 135 -11.46 -16.60 -14.69
CA PRO A 135 -10.04 -16.46 -15.00
C PRO A 135 -9.85 -16.02 -16.47
N GLY A 136 -9.05 -14.98 -16.69
CA GLY A 136 -8.83 -14.33 -18.00
C GLY A 136 -9.70 -13.09 -18.25
N ASP A 137 -10.68 -12.80 -17.41
CA ASP A 137 -11.55 -11.64 -17.60
C ASP A 137 -10.89 -10.32 -17.19
N HIS A 138 -11.29 -9.26 -17.88
CA HIS A 138 -11.14 -7.88 -17.44
C HIS A 138 -12.47 -7.38 -16.89
N VAL A 139 -12.48 -6.91 -15.64
CA VAL A 139 -13.71 -6.46 -14.98
C VAL A 139 -13.45 -5.21 -14.14
N GLU A 140 -14.46 -4.35 -14.03
CA GLU A 140 -14.46 -3.27 -13.05
C GLU A 140 -14.98 -3.80 -11.71
N ILE A 141 -14.31 -3.47 -10.61
CA ILE A 141 -14.76 -3.84 -9.26
C ILE A 141 -14.86 -2.61 -8.35
N VAL A 142 -15.67 -2.74 -7.30
CA VAL A 142 -15.58 -1.90 -6.11
C VAL A 142 -14.95 -2.72 -4.99
N GLY A 143 -13.76 -2.31 -4.55
CA GLY A 143 -13.05 -2.92 -3.42
C GLY A 143 -13.38 -2.20 -2.11
N GLU A 144 -13.64 -2.97 -1.05
CA GLU A 144 -13.82 -2.46 0.32
C GLU A 144 -12.83 -3.13 1.27
N LEU A 145 -11.85 -2.38 1.78
CA LEU A 145 -10.77 -2.88 2.64
C LEU A 145 -11.16 -2.86 4.12
N ILE A 146 -10.70 -3.86 4.88
CA ILE A 146 -10.93 -3.90 6.34
C ILE A 146 -10.14 -2.82 7.09
N ALA A 147 -9.02 -2.39 6.52
CA ALA A 147 -8.14 -1.37 7.07
C ALA A 147 -7.90 -0.28 6.02
N PRO A 148 -7.75 0.99 6.43
CA PRO A 148 -7.54 2.08 5.49
C PRO A 148 -6.12 2.00 4.91
N ILE A 149 -5.94 2.30 3.62
CA ILE A 149 -4.64 2.25 2.94
C ILE A 149 -4.36 3.54 2.21
N ALA A 150 -3.11 4.00 2.28
CA ALA A 150 -2.65 5.15 1.52
C ALA A 150 -2.69 4.83 0.03
N MET A 151 -3.63 5.42 -0.69
CA MET A 151 -3.85 5.15 -2.10
C MET A 151 -4.25 6.41 -2.87
N GLU A 152 -4.07 6.34 -4.17
CA GLU A 152 -4.40 7.40 -5.11
C GLU A 152 -4.82 6.75 -6.44
N LYS A 153 -5.42 7.55 -7.32
CA LYS A 153 -5.77 7.08 -8.66
C LYS A 153 -4.53 6.55 -9.39
N GLU A 154 -4.70 5.52 -10.21
CA GLU A 154 -3.64 4.86 -10.98
C GLU A 154 -2.66 4.01 -10.16
N LEU A 155 -2.83 3.93 -8.84
CA LEU A 155 -2.07 2.99 -8.02
C LEU A 155 -2.38 1.55 -8.45
N ARG A 156 -1.31 0.80 -8.73
CA ARG A 156 -1.39 -0.62 -9.07
C ARG A 156 -1.37 -1.48 -7.82
N PHE A 157 -2.08 -2.61 -7.87
CA PHE A 157 -2.13 -3.61 -6.81
C PHE A 157 -2.26 -5.01 -7.38
N ALA A 158 -2.00 -6.01 -6.55
CA ALA A 158 -2.28 -7.40 -6.87
C ALA A 158 -3.42 -7.92 -5.99
N ILE A 159 -4.22 -8.84 -6.52
CA ILE A 159 -5.21 -9.61 -5.75
C ILE A 159 -4.58 -10.96 -5.46
N ARG A 160 -4.61 -11.39 -4.20
CA ARG A 160 -3.93 -12.59 -3.72
C ARG A 160 -4.86 -13.47 -2.89
N GLU A 161 -4.68 -14.78 -3.03
CA GLU A 161 -5.37 -15.82 -2.26
C GLU A 161 -4.36 -16.89 -1.88
N GLY A 162 -4.32 -17.28 -0.60
CA GLY A 162 -3.37 -18.31 -0.13
C GLY A 162 -1.89 -17.99 -0.42
N GLY A 163 -1.54 -16.71 -0.56
CA GLY A 163 -0.18 -16.27 -0.91
C GLY A 163 0.12 -16.22 -2.42
N HIS A 164 -0.78 -16.72 -3.28
CA HIS A 164 -0.66 -16.69 -4.73
C HIS A 164 -1.36 -15.47 -5.33
N THR A 165 -0.77 -14.87 -6.36
CA THR A 165 -1.42 -13.81 -7.13
C THR A 165 -2.48 -14.42 -8.03
N VAL A 166 -3.71 -13.91 -7.94
CA VAL A 166 -4.87 -14.36 -8.72
C VAL A 166 -5.42 -13.25 -9.63
N GLY A 167 -4.97 -12.01 -9.45
CA GLY A 167 -5.36 -10.90 -10.30
C GLY A 167 -4.42 -9.70 -10.16
N SER A 168 -4.50 -8.79 -11.11
CA SER A 168 -3.75 -7.53 -11.15
C SER A 168 -4.74 -6.40 -11.38
N GLY A 169 -4.56 -5.30 -10.65
CA GLY A 169 -5.51 -4.20 -10.66
C GLY A 169 -4.84 -2.83 -10.71
N VAL A 170 -5.62 -1.85 -11.18
CA VAL A 170 -5.28 -0.43 -11.12
C VAL A 170 -6.49 0.35 -10.60
N ILE A 171 -6.26 1.21 -9.61
CA ILE A 171 -7.31 2.07 -9.06
C ILE A 171 -7.77 3.07 -10.12
N SER A 172 -9.06 3.09 -10.43
CA SER A 172 -9.68 4.04 -11.35
C SER A 172 -10.29 5.25 -10.64
N GLU A 173 -10.80 5.06 -9.42
CA GLU A 173 -11.47 6.12 -8.64
C GLU A 173 -11.39 5.81 -7.14
N ILE A 174 -11.21 6.85 -6.32
CA ILE A 174 -11.31 6.77 -4.85
C ILE A 174 -12.73 7.16 -4.44
N ILE A 175 -13.40 6.31 -3.65
CA ILE A 175 -14.77 6.54 -3.19
C ILE A 175 -14.77 7.05 -1.75
N GLU A 176 -13.98 6.42 -0.88
CA GLU A 176 -13.91 6.73 0.56
C GLU A 176 -12.52 6.46 1.11
#